data_AF-D0NVN7-F1
#
_entry.id   AF-D0NVN7-F1
#
_cell.length_a   1.000
_cell.length_b   1.000
_cell.length_c   1.000
_cell.angle_alpha   90.00
_cell.angle_beta   90.00
_cell.angle_gamma   90.00
#
_symmetry.space_group_name_H-M   'P 1'
#
loop_
_entity.id
_entity.type
_entity.pdbx_description
1 polymer ?
#
loop_
_entity_poly.entity_id
_entity_poly.type
_entity_poly.pdbx_seq_one_letter_code
_entity_poly.pdbx_strand_id
1 'polypeptide(L)'
;MASPSPPLRVAACSYFCLECGHEQLFHSEYKRNRTRGLKILRCFPHCCPEHIDRSYCGSSLSLLAVFARFEAVNDVSLRPGECVEVDKIQEGVQPEPNLDGQWIAGVLDRPSGLVVTIRGSDTALDEEKPVVFHLNSKAFPRWYYDWESGANKAQRLMKHSLKTYSRGLHAVVPRVACGLVA
;
A
#
# COMPACT_ATOMS: atom_id res chain seq x y z
N MET A 1 -32.64 -14.85 19.85
CA MET A 1 -31.20 -14.98 20.21
C MET A 1 -30.41 -14.83 18.92
N ALA A 2 -29.67 -13.74 18.74
CA ALA A 2 -28.87 -13.52 17.53
C ALA A 2 -27.62 -14.40 17.58
N SER A 3 -27.34 -15.15 16.51
CA SER A 3 -26.09 -15.91 16.39
C SER A 3 -24.89 -14.95 16.42
N PRO A 4 -23.78 -15.29 17.09
CA PRO A 4 -22.57 -14.49 17.04
C PRO A 4 -22.07 -14.46 15.59
N SER A 5 -21.81 -13.25 15.09
CA SER A 5 -21.21 -13.03 13.79
C SER A 5 -19.87 -13.79 13.70
N PRO A 6 -19.57 -14.48 12.59
CA PRO A 6 -18.32 -15.21 12.45
C PRO A 6 -17.13 -14.26 12.60
N PRO A 7 -16.04 -14.70 13.25
CA PRO A 7 -14.85 -13.87 13.40
C PRO A 7 -14.31 -13.50 12.02
N LEU A 8 -13.87 -12.24 11.91
CA LEU A 8 -13.33 -11.65 10.69
C LEU A 8 -12.17 -12.51 10.17
N ARG A 9 -12.33 -13.06 8.96
CA ARG A 9 -11.29 -13.87 8.31
C ARG A 9 -10.14 -12.96 7.89
N VAL A 10 -8.99 -13.13 8.54
CA VAL A 10 -7.70 -12.69 8.00
C VAL A 10 -7.45 -13.52 6.73
N ALA A 11 -7.65 -12.94 5.54
CA ALA A 11 -7.20 -13.57 4.30
C ALA A 11 -5.65 -13.63 4.29
N ALA A 12 -4.98 -14.26 3.33
CA ALA A 12 -3.57 -13.98 3.01
C ALA A 12 -3.51 -12.89 1.91
N CYS A 13 -2.60 -11.91 2.00
CA CYS A 13 -2.34 -10.93 0.95
C CYS A 13 -0.84 -10.96 0.78
N SER A 14 -0.42 -11.27 -0.44
CA SER A 14 0.97 -11.25 -0.83
C SER A 14 1.31 -9.86 -1.34
N TYR A 15 2.43 -9.34 -0.87
CA TYR A 15 3.06 -8.16 -1.41
C TYR A 15 4.11 -8.61 -2.41
N PHE A 16 4.14 -8.01 -3.59
CA PHE A 16 5.15 -8.31 -4.61
C PHE A 16 5.46 -7.09 -5.46
N CYS A 17 6.59 -7.12 -6.16
CA CYS A 17 7.02 -6.12 -7.13
C CYS A 17 7.06 -6.83 -8.49
N LEU A 18 6.53 -6.21 -9.55
CA LEU A 18 6.51 -6.86 -10.87
C LEU A 18 7.90 -6.89 -11.49
N GLU A 19 8.75 -5.94 -11.12
CA GLU A 19 10.07 -5.76 -11.69
C GLU A 19 11.14 -6.66 -11.05
N CYS A 20 10.84 -7.40 -9.97
CA CYS A 20 11.80 -8.26 -9.28
C CYS A 20 11.18 -9.40 -8.46
N GLY A 21 11.96 -10.46 -8.21
CA GLY A 21 11.57 -11.63 -7.40
C GLY A 21 12.19 -11.67 -6.01
N HIS A 22 12.51 -10.52 -5.39
CA HIS A 22 13.12 -10.50 -4.06
C HIS A 22 12.18 -11.08 -2.99
N GLU A 23 12.69 -12.00 -2.16
CA GLU A 23 11.93 -12.57 -1.04
C GLU A 23 11.67 -11.52 0.07
N GLN A 24 12.67 -10.67 0.34
CA GLN A 24 12.56 -9.59 1.31
C GLN A 24 12.32 -8.25 0.60
N LEU A 25 11.04 -7.89 0.49
CA LEU A 25 10.63 -6.61 -0.12
C LEU A 25 10.69 -5.43 0.82
N PHE A 26 10.62 -5.66 2.13
CA PHE A 26 10.60 -4.61 3.13
C PHE A 26 11.81 -4.74 4.07
N HIS A 27 12.42 -3.62 4.36
CA HIS A 27 13.41 -3.48 5.42
C HIS A 27 12.74 -3.16 6.76
N SER A 28 13.53 -3.18 7.83
CA SER A 28 13.11 -2.81 9.18
C SER A 28 13.39 -1.35 9.51
N GLU A 29 14.05 -0.57 8.64
CA GLU A 29 14.30 0.89 8.72
C GLU A 29 14.39 1.53 7.32
N TYR A 30 14.01 2.81 7.18
CA TYR A 30 14.12 3.56 5.92
C TYR A 30 14.61 4.99 6.13
N LYS A 31 15.47 5.44 5.22
CA LYS A 31 15.89 6.84 5.13
C LYS A 31 14.73 7.72 4.66
N ARG A 32 14.54 8.84 5.37
CA ARG A 32 13.55 9.87 5.03
C ARG A 32 14.22 11.09 4.43
N ASN A 33 13.52 11.77 3.52
CA ASN A 33 13.89 13.11 3.06
C ASN A 33 12.71 14.08 3.22
N ARG A 34 12.98 15.39 3.18
CA ARG A 34 11.95 16.42 3.05
C ARG A 34 11.96 16.97 1.63
N THR A 35 10.81 17.02 0.98
CA THR A 35 10.65 17.58 -0.37
C THR A 35 9.35 18.36 -0.44
N ARG A 36 9.44 19.64 -0.84
CA ARG A 36 8.28 20.55 -0.88
C ARG A 36 7.48 20.58 0.44
N GLY A 37 8.19 20.63 1.57
CA GLY A 37 7.57 20.63 2.90
C GLY A 37 7.19 19.26 3.44
N LEU A 38 6.98 18.26 2.59
CA LEU A 38 6.49 16.92 2.93
C LEU A 38 7.61 15.90 3.15
N LYS A 39 7.33 14.82 3.89
CA LYS A 39 8.29 13.71 4.07
C LYS A 39 8.10 12.64 3.01
N ILE A 40 9.21 12.05 2.60
CA ILE A 40 9.24 10.94 1.64
C ILE A 40 10.19 9.85 2.12
N LEU A 41 9.83 8.59 1.88
CA LEU A 41 10.70 7.44 2.08
C LEU A 41 11.50 7.18 0.79
N ARG A 42 12.83 7.11 0.89
CA ARG A 42 13.71 7.01 -0.29
C ARG A 42 13.80 5.60 -0.88
N CYS A 43 13.80 4.60 0.01
CA CYS A 43 14.09 3.21 -0.33
C CYS A 43 12.93 2.27 -0.04
N PHE A 44 11.73 2.81 0.16
CA PHE A 44 10.53 2.00 0.37
C PHE A 44 9.95 1.56 -0.98
N PRO A 45 9.48 0.31 -1.14
CA PRO A 45 9.62 -0.80 -0.19
C PRO A 45 11.06 -1.34 -0.16
N HIS A 46 11.76 -1.33 -1.29
CA HIS A 46 13.20 -1.62 -1.36
C HIS A 46 13.83 -0.84 -2.53
N CYS A 47 15.16 -0.93 -2.69
CA CYS A 47 15.85 -0.46 -3.89
C CYS A 47 16.06 -1.62 -4.86
N CYS A 48 15.46 -1.55 -6.04
CA CYS A 48 15.70 -2.48 -7.12
C CYS A 48 15.83 -1.70 -8.44
N PRO A 49 16.72 -2.11 -9.37
CA PRO A 49 17.70 -3.20 -9.25
C PRO A 49 18.89 -2.89 -8.33
N GLU A 50 19.16 -1.61 -8.03
CA GLU A 50 20.28 -1.21 -7.16
C GLU A 50 19.90 0.03 -6.34
N HIS A 51 20.57 0.23 -5.20
CA HIS A 51 20.47 1.48 -4.46
C HIS A 51 21.19 2.62 -5.19
N ILE A 52 20.46 3.67 -5.51
CA ILE A 52 21.04 4.91 -6.02
C ILE A 52 21.24 5.89 -4.87
N ASP A 53 22.51 6.13 -4.56
CA ASP A 53 22.90 7.08 -3.54
C ASP A 53 22.36 8.48 -3.83
N ARG A 54 21.93 9.17 -2.76
CA ARG A 54 21.25 10.49 -2.83
C ARG A 54 20.00 10.59 -3.73
N SER A 55 19.49 9.50 -4.33
CA SER A 55 18.25 9.46 -5.12
C SER A 55 17.04 8.81 -4.41
N TYR A 56 15.89 8.74 -5.09
CA TYR A 56 14.66 8.06 -4.66
C TYR A 56 14.56 6.73 -5.43
N CYS A 57 15.12 5.65 -4.89
CA CYS A 57 15.18 4.33 -5.56
C CYS A 57 13.87 3.52 -5.43
N GLY A 58 12.99 3.89 -4.49
CA GLY A 58 11.84 3.09 -4.08
C GLY A 58 10.95 2.65 -5.24
N SER A 59 10.55 1.38 -5.24
CA SER A 59 9.72 0.76 -6.27
C SER A 59 8.21 0.88 -6.00
N SER A 60 7.41 0.49 -7.00
CA SER A 60 5.97 0.28 -6.83
C SER A 60 5.70 -0.97 -5.98
N LEU A 61 4.49 -1.09 -5.44
CA LEU A 61 4.09 -2.24 -4.61
C LEU A 61 2.77 -2.84 -5.12
N SER A 62 2.77 -4.13 -5.43
CA SER A 62 1.61 -4.85 -5.96
C SER A 62 0.98 -5.72 -4.88
N LEU A 63 -0.35 -5.73 -4.80
CA LEU A 63 -1.12 -6.43 -3.78
C LEU A 63 -2.62 -6.55 -4.14
N LEU A 64 -3.37 -7.33 -3.37
CA LEU A 64 -4.82 -7.53 -3.53
C LEU A 64 -5.69 -6.53 -2.73
N ALA A 65 -5.20 -5.30 -2.53
CA ALA A 65 -5.87 -4.27 -1.73
C ALA A 65 -5.97 -2.96 -2.51
N VAL A 66 -7.05 -2.22 -2.25
CA VAL A 66 -7.44 -1.04 -3.04
C VAL A 66 -6.79 0.23 -2.48
N PHE A 67 -6.60 0.30 -1.17
CA PHE A 67 -6.05 1.47 -0.49
C PHE A 67 -4.97 1.08 0.49
N ALA A 68 -4.06 2.01 0.74
CA ALA A 68 -3.06 1.89 1.78
C ALA A 68 -2.84 3.24 2.47
N ARG A 69 -2.34 3.22 3.70
CA ARG A 69 -1.81 4.41 4.38
C ARG A 69 -0.79 4.02 5.43
N PHE A 70 0.07 4.96 5.79
CA PHE A 70 0.98 4.76 6.90
C PHE A 70 0.29 5.11 8.22
N GLU A 71 0.44 4.24 9.22
CA GLU A 71 -0.11 4.45 10.55
C GLU A 71 0.95 4.17 11.61
N ALA A 72 0.85 4.80 12.77
CA ALA A 72 1.63 4.38 13.92
C ALA A 72 1.27 2.93 14.29
N VAL A 73 2.28 2.13 14.68
CA VAL A 73 2.10 0.69 14.98
C VAL A 73 1.10 0.47 16.12
N ASN A 74 1.08 1.38 17.08
CA ASN A 74 0.18 1.30 18.24
C ASN A 74 -1.16 2.02 18.00
N ASP A 75 -1.33 2.68 16.86
CA ASP A 75 -2.57 3.33 16.50
C ASP A 75 -3.46 2.33 15.76
N VAL A 76 -4.70 2.21 16.21
CA VAL A 76 -5.73 1.39 15.56
C VAL A 76 -6.81 2.35 15.10
N SER A 77 -6.51 3.04 14.02
CA SER A 77 -7.41 4.05 13.46
C SER A 77 -8.59 3.45 12.69
N LEU A 78 -8.46 2.22 12.19
CA LEU A 78 -9.55 1.40 11.66
C LEU A 78 -9.45 -0.03 12.16
N ARG A 79 -10.52 -0.53 12.77
CA ARG A 79 -10.64 -1.90 13.26
C ARG A 79 -11.21 -2.81 12.18
N PRO A 80 -10.83 -4.10 12.17
CA PRO A 80 -11.51 -5.10 11.37
C PRO A 80 -13.04 -4.99 11.56
N GLY A 81 -13.79 -4.91 10.45
CA GLY A 81 -15.26 -4.80 10.47
C GLY A 81 -15.82 -3.39 10.56
N GLU A 82 -14.98 -2.36 10.75
CA GLU A 82 -15.40 -0.98 10.57
C GLU A 82 -15.55 -0.65 9.08
N CYS A 83 -16.65 0.01 8.73
CA CYS A 83 -16.91 0.47 7.37
C CYS A 83 -16.56 1.95 7.27
N VAL A 84 -15.79 2.30 6.25
CA VAL A 84 -15.54 3.68 5.86
C VAL A 84 -16.12 3.88 4.47
N GLU A 85 -16.82 5.00 4.29
CA GLU A 85 -17.31 5.39 2.96
C GLU A 85 -16.12 5.58 2.02
N VAL A 86 -16.19 4.93 0.85
CA VAL A 86 -15.11 4.98 -0.14
C VAL A 86 -14.89 6.41 -0.63
N ASP A 87 -15.94 7.22 -0.74
CA ASP A 87 -15.85 8.61 -1.18
C ASP A 87 -14.98 9.44 -0.23
N LYS A 88 -15.13 9.25 1.09
CA LYS A 88 -14.27 9.88 2.11
C LYS A 88 -12.81 9.44 2.01
N ILE A 89 -12.55 8.18 1.65
CA ILE A 89 -11.18 7.71 1.40
C ILE A 89 -10.63 8.40 0.14
N GLN A 90 -11.40 8.44 -0.95
CA GLN A 90 -11.00 9.02 -2.22
C GLN A 90 -10.65 10.51 -2.12
N GLU A 91 -11.42 11.28 -1.33
CA GLU A 91 -11.11 12.68 -1.05
C GLU A 91 -9.75 12.87 -0.35
N GLY A 92 -9.33 11.90 0.45
CA GLY A 92 -8.05 11.90 1.17
C GLY A 92 -6.91 11.16 0.46
N VAL A 93 -7.12 10.66 -0.77
CA VAL A 93 -6.07 10.03 -1.58
C VAL A 93 -5.12 11.11 -2.09
N GLN A 94 -3.81 10.86 -2.01
CA GLN A 94 -2.76 11.75 -2.52
C GLN A 94 -2.84 11.91 -4.06
N PRO A 95 -3.45 12.99 -4.61
CA PRO A 95 -3.36 13.31 -6.01
C PRO A 95 -2.02 14.04 -6.26
N GLU A 96 -1.54 14.11 -7.50
CA GLU A 96 -0.32 14.88 -7.80
C GLU A 96 -0.30 16.32 -7.25
N PRO A 97 -1.42 17.08 -7.23
CA PRO A 97 -1.45 18.39 -6.57
C PRO A 97 -1.53 18.37 -5.04
N ASN A 98 -2.04 17.29 -4.42
CA ASN A 98 -2.27 17.24 -2.96
C ASN A 98 -1.53 16.06 -2.30
N LEU A 99 -0.21 16.23 -2.18
CA LEU A 99 0.72 15.19 -1.72
C LEU A 99 0.70 14.94 -0.20
N ASP A 100 -0.10 15.70 0.55
CA ASP A 100 -0.28 15.57 2.01
C ASP A 100 -1.43 14.62 2.38
N GLY A 101 -2.18 14.12 1.40
CA GLY A 101 -3.26 13.16 1.62
C GLY A 101 -2.78 11.94 2.40
N GLN A 102 -3.65 11.38 3.23
CA GLN A 102 -3.29 10.24 4.08
C GLN A 102 -3.34 8.92 3.33
N TRP A 103 -4.09 8.85 2.23
CA TRP A 103 -4.36 7.61 1.52
C TRP A 103 -3.57 7.46 0.23
N ILE A 104 -3.15 6.23 -0.04
CA ILE A 104 -2.49 5.78 -1.25
C ILE A 104 -3.46 4.84 -1.95
N ALA A 105 -3.98 5.26 -3.10
CA ALA A 105 -4.85 4.42 -3.92
C ALA A 105 -4.03 3.47 -4.81
N GLY A 106 -4.47 2.23 -4.87
CA GLY A 106 -3.98 1.26 -5.83
C GLY A 106 -4.63 1.45 -7.20
N VAL A 107 -3.82 1.34 -8.25
CA VAL A 107 -4.30 1.30 -9.63
C VAL A 107 -4.54 -0.17 -9.99
N LEU A 108 -5.76 -0.50 -10.40
CA LEU A 108 -6.10 -1.86 -10.84
C LEU A 108 -5.21 -2.26 -12.02
N ASP A 109 -4.58 -3.42 -11.94
CA ASP A 109 -3.88 -4.06 -13.05
C ASP A 109 -4.91 -4.42 -14.14
N ARG A 110 -5.02 -3.57 -15.16
CA ARG A 110 -5.85 -3.85 -16.33
C ARG A 110 -4.94 -4.44 -17.41
N PRO A 111 -5.18 -5.68 -17.87
CA PRO A 111 -4.47 -6.17 -19.04
C PRO A 111 -4.72 -5.20 -20.19
N SER A 112 -3.65 -4.75 -20.85
CA SER A 112 -3.75 -3.82 -21.97
C SER A 112 -4.70 -4.41 -23.02
N GLY A 113 -5.73 -3.66 -23.43
CA GLY A 113 -6.81 -4.15 -24.31
C GLY A 113 -6.34 -4.72 -25.66
N LEU A 114 -5.09 -4.44 -26.05
CA LEU A 114 -4.41 -4.99 -27.22
C LEU A 114 -4.02 -6.49 -27.09
N VAL A 115 -4.01 -7.06 -25.88
CA VAL A 115 -3.68 -8.49 -25.66
C VAL A 115 -4.91 -9.39 -25.81
N VAL A 116 -6.13 -8.84 -25.65
CA VAL A 116 -7.38 -9.61 -25.74
C VAL A 116 -7.74 -9.97 -27.19
N THR A 117 -7.30 -9.17 -28.16
CA THR A 117 -7.62 -9.40 -29.58
C THR A 117 -6.67 -10.38 -30.30
N ILE A 118 -5.55 -10.76 -29.68
CA ILE A 118 -4.55 -11.66 -30.31
C ILE A 118 -4.77 -13.13 -29.91
N ARG A 119 -5.31 -13.38 -28.71
CA ARG A 119 -5.70 -14.74 -28.30
C ARG A 119 -7.17 -14.94 -28.60
N GLY A 120 -7.40 -15.44 -29.80
CA GLY A 120 -8.72 -15.83 -30.28
C GLY A 120 -9.48 -16.66 -29.26
N SER A 121 -10.79 -16.48 -29.30
CA SER A 121 -11.80 -17.27 -28.63
C SER A 121 -11.46 -18.76 -28.63
N ASP A 122 -10.96 -19.28 -27.51
CA ASP A 122 -11.09 -20.69 -27.19
C ASP A 122 -11.08 -20.91 -25.67
N THR A 123 -12.03 -21.73 -25.27
CA THR A 123 -12.58 -21.87 -23.92
C THR A 123 -11.68 -22.76 -23.08
N ALA A 124 -11.09 -22.23 -22.00
CA ALA A 124 -10.57 -23.04 -20.91
C ALA A 124 -10.44 -22.18 -19.65
N LEU A 125 -11.37 -22.40 -18.70
CA LEU A 125 -11.33 -21.99 -17.29
C LEU A 125 -10.90 -20.53 -17.07
N ASP A 126 -11.92 -19.68 -16.86
CA ASP A 126 -11.80 -18.44 -16.09
C ASP A 126 -11.33 -18.82 -14.67
N GLU A 127 -10.07 -19.26 -14.55
CA GLU A 127 -9.38 -19.28 -13.27
C GLU A 127 -9.45 -17.84 -12.79
N GLU A 128 -10.14 -17.62 -11.67
CA GLU A 128 -10.31 -16.34 -11.00
C GLU A 128 -8.96 -15.64 -10.89
N LYS A 129 -8.55 -14.90 -11.93
CA LYS A 129 -7.26 -14.23 -11.92
C LYS A 129 -7.34 -13.23 -10.79
N PRO A 130 -6.45 -13.32 -9.80
CA PRO A 130 -6.57 -12.48 -8.62
C PRO A 130 -6.51 -11.02 -9.05
N VAL A 131 -7.44 -10.21 -8.52
CA VAL A 131 -7.53 -8.78 -8.82
C VAL A 131 -6.35 -8.07 -8.15
N VAL A 132 -5.33 -7.73 -8.93
CA VAL A 132 -4.10 -7.07 -8.46
C VAL A 132 -4.21 -5.56 -8.59
N PHE A 133 -3.75 -4.85 -7.57
CA PHE A 133 -3.60 -3.40 -7.56
C PHE A 133 -2.13 -3.02 -7.39
N HIS A 134 -1.71 -1.93 -8.02
CA HIS A 134 -0.38 -1.35 -7.91
C HIS A 134 -0.43 -0.03 -7.15
N LEU A 135 0.26 0.05 -6.02
CA LEU A 135 0.49 1.27 -5.28
C LEU A 135 1.70 2.00 -5.85
N ASN A 136 1.57 3.33 -5.96
CA ASN A 136 2.65 4.22 -6.36
C ASN A 136 3.31 3.84 -7.70
N SER A 137 2.54 3.33 -8.67
CA SER A 137 2.99 2.93 -10.02
C SER A 137 3.24 4.11 -10.98
N LYS A 138 3.70 5.26 -10.46
CA LYS A 138 4.01 6.46 -11.25
C LYS A 138 5.36 6.31 -11.96
N ALA A 139 5.59 7.07 -13.03
CA ALA A 139 6.87 7.11 -13.73
C ALA A 139 8.06 7.49 -12.80
N PHE A 140 7.79 8.29 -11.76
CA PHE A 140 8.75 8.63 -10.71
C PHE A 140 8.11 8.38 -9.34
N PRO A 141 8.13 7.13 -8.84
CA PRO A 141 7.47 6.76 -7.60
C PRO A 141 8.06 7.52 -6.41
N ARG A 142 7.18 8.09 -5.58
CA ARG A 142 7.57 8.74 -4.32
C ARG A 142 6.58 8.36 -3.23
N TRP A 143 7.10 7.72 -2.19
CA TRP A 143 6.32 7.31 -1.03
C TRP A 143 6.20 8.47 -0.05
N TYR A 144 5.19 9.31 -0.27
CA TYR A 144 4.86 10.41 0.62
C TYR A 144 4.27 9.91 1.93
N TYR A 145 4.63 10.64 2.99
CA TYR A 145 4.35 10.26 4.35
C TYR A 145 4.16 11.55 5.16
N ASP A 146 3.02 11.68 5.82
CA ASP A 146 2.52 12.91 6.46
C ASP A 146 3.02 13.09 7.90
N TRP A 147 3.82 12.16 8.43
CA TRP A 147 4.22 12.22 9.84
C TRP A 147 5.26 13.30 10.14
N GLU A 148 4.89 14.18 11.05
CA GLU A 148 5.72 15.27 11.50
C GLU A 148 6.87 14.78 12.39
N SER A 149 8.08 15.28 12.11
CA SER A 149 9.22 15.04 12.98
C SER A 149 9.16 16.01 14.15
N GLY A 150 8.71 15.55 15.31
CA GLY A 150 8.64 16.39 16.50
C GLY A 150 9.86 16.27 17.42
N ALA A 151 10.02 17.25 18.30
CA ALA A 151 11.19 17.37 19.17
C ALA A 151 11.19 16.38 20.34
N ASN A 152 10.04 15.77 20.68
CA ASN A 152 9.93 14.90 21.85
C ASN A 152 10.36 13.45 21.55
N LYS A 153 10.81 12.74 22.59
CA LYS A 153 11.33 11.36 22.50
C LYS A 153 10.27 10.38 21.99
N ALA A 154 9.01 10.55 22.37
CA ALA A 154 7.92 9.67 21.97
C ALA A 154 7.66 9.72 20.46
N GLN A 155 7.69 10.91 19.84
CA GLN A 155 7.55 11.10 18.40
C GLN A 155 8.73 10.53 17.61
N ARG A 156 9.95 10.54 18.18
CA ARG A 156 11.15 9.99 17.53
C ARG A 156 11.20 8.47 17.53
N LEU A 157 10.69 7.84 18.60
CA LEU A 157 10.66 6.40 18.77
C LEU A 157 9.37 5.76 18.24
N MET A 158 8.47 6.58 17.67
CA MET A 158 7.23 6.06 17.13
C MET A 158 7.52 5.22 15.89
N LYS A 159 7.01 3.99 15.92
CA LYS A 159 7.09 3.06 14.79
C LYS A 159 5.87 3.22 13.93
N HIS A 160 6.06 3.03 12.63
CA HIS A 160 4.99 3.16 11.65
C HIS A 160 4.94 1.95 10.73
N SER A 161 3.74 1.63 10.26
CA SER A 161 3.46 0.50 9.37
C SER A 161 2.64 0.97 8.18
N LEU A 162 2.91 0.42 7.00
CA LEU A 162 1.99 0.54 5.89
C LEU A 162 0.83 -0.44 6.15
N LYS A 163 -0.37 0.09 6.32
CA LYS A 163 -1.60 -0.70 6.42
C LYS A 163 -2.34 -0.66 5.10
N THR A 164 -2.91 -1.81 4.73
CA THR A 164 -3.61 -1.96 3.45
C THR A 164 -5.04 -2.43 3.67
N TYR A 165 -5.93 -1.93 2.82
CA TYR A 165 -7.38 -2.00 2.95
C TYR A 165 -8.00 -2.44 1.63
N SER A 166 -8.77 -3.53 1.68
CA SER A 166 -9.55 -4.04 0.56
C SER A 166 -11.02 -3.67 0.73
N ARG A 167 -11.73 -3.46 -0.39
CA ARG A 167 -13.20 -3.46 -0.38
C ARG A 167 -13.65 -4.89 -0.11
N GLY A 168 -14.11 -5.18 1.11
CA GLY A 168 -14.79 -6.45 1.37
C GLY A 168 -16.15 -6.43 0.70
N LEU A 169 -16.58 -7.53 0.07
CA LEU A 169 -18.02 -7.80 -0.06
C LEU A 169 -18.64 -7.94 1.35
N HIS A 170 -17.86 -8.38 2.33
CA HIS A 170 -18.05 -8.14 3.76
C HIS A 170 -16.66 -8.01 4.39
N ALA A 171 -16.45 -6.99 5.23
CA ALA A 171 -15.26 -6.68 6.03
C ALA A 171 -14.04 -6.01 5.35
N VAL A 172 -13.76 -4.79 5.80
CA VAL A 172 -12.45 -4.15 5.74
C VAL A 172 -11.54 -4.86 6.73
N VAL A 173 -10.53 -5.58 6.24
CA VAL A 173 -9.52 -6.23 7.10
C VAL A 173 -8.24 -5.41 7.01
N PRO A 174 -7.86 -4.65 8.06
CA PRO A 174 -6.56 -4.01 8.12
C PRO A 174 -5.48 -5.09 8.18
N ARG A 175 -4.59 -5.07 7.19
CA ARG A 175 -3.43 -5.96 7.18
C ARG A 175 -2.20 -5.18 7.53
N VAL A 176 -1.48 -5.67 8.53
CA VAL A 176 -0.19 -5.14 8.96
C VAL A 176 0.88 -5.78 8.09
N ALA A 177 1.51 -5.00 7.20
CA ALA A 177 2.85 -5.35 6.73
C ALA A 177 3.79 -5.15 7.93
N CYS A 178 4.22 -6.26 8.52
CA CYS A 178 5.13 -6.24 9.66
C CYS A 178 6.52 -5.83 9.15
N GLY A 179 6.99 -4.66 9.58
CA GLY A 179 8.37 -4.21 9.35
C GLY A 179 8.47 -2.70 9.25
N LEU A 180 8.56 -2.01 10.39
CA LEU A 180 9.61 -1.01 10.60
C LEU A 180 9.74 -0.58 12.06
N VAL A 181 10.92 -0.83 12.60
CA VAL A 181 11.44 -0.28 13.84
C VAL A 181 12.19 0.99 13.47
N ALA A 182 11.92 2.09 14.14
CA ALA A 182 12.92 3.13 14.36
C ALA A 182 13.38 3.03 15.81
#